data_AF-A0A1Y1VAJ1-F1
#
_entry.id   AF-A0A1Y1VAJ1-F1
#
_cell.length_a   1.000
_cell.length_b   1.000
_cell.length_c   1.000
_cell.angle_alpha   90.00
_cell.angle_beta   90.00
_cell.angle_gamma   90.00
#
_symmetry.space_group_name_H-M   'P 1'
#
loop_
_entity.id
_entity.type
_entity.pdbx_description
1 polymer ?
#
loop_
_entity_poly.entity_id
_entity_poly.type
_entity_poly.pdbx_seq_one_letter_code
_entity_poly.pdbx_strand_id
1 'polypeptide(L)'
;MKNTIFVVFTYIFCILFFQNGYTRIISIESNDIPDELIYHFDETNSIVNSKKDCGYNKPLYCKDDVCVCINDGDIKPFIELPDKNGYIHKYILIPYTSGHRNIISEFIESNNNINIHVSTNCTTDSQCFLNKCIENTCEHNIKANVERCDIVYTKPSIFSHGKEYLNCGRMLGEICLKDSDCSFNSCKGITCSDIRYIPSDTDVIDLGIQKLCFYDVGKYFVLDNVPNEAYLFSIKDCIKTYICKSVYEGFWGISDDAYNCYYKSEVVDGSFGPSSRVDPDQYTYKGKVIIKEQCYYTSDGKGDATTNGEIISNPTVRYYDIDHDNNRALTEYGWCDFTYEENDANWMSKLNETLVLNQINIPGTHDSGTYAIHHNSIPLIHGFRSNMDIRLETNKYKQVYVTHNGYDCTNLKTGNLCFLTDVFDEIIDFLHLNPTETVIIHLKEEKVSLTEYNNDGTVKEKGHFERSDFYKAIADITVNNNSKKYNKLYKDYFFVDNSKDSNNVFLKLGEVRGKIILYERNKFSYTIYYNDNTNSTVTIGKEVKIPAMGVCTDKRWKQSPTVYVSDNKYAIIPDKEDKHKECYPERYTLYNQHFLVQDFYDLSDEKKM
;
A
#
# COMPACT_ATOMS: atom_id res chain seq x y z
N MET A 1 2.54 7.45 81.53
CA MET A 1 3.31 7.43 80.26
C MET A 1 2.68 6.54 79.18
N LYS A 2 2.29 5.29 79.46
CA LYS A 2 1.68 4.39 78.44
C LYS A 2 0.34 4.90 77.85
N ASN A 3 -0.55 5.48 78.65
CA ASN A 3 -1.85 5.97 78.15
C ASN A 3 -1.74 7.20 77.25
N THR A 4 -0.76 8.08 77.49
CA THR A 4 -0.56 9.29 76.68
C THR A 4 -0.02 8.95 75.29
N ILE A 5 0.86 7.95 75.19
CA ILE A 5 1.41 7.48 73.90
C ILE A 5 0.32 6.83 73.05
N PHE A 6 -0.59 6.05 73.67
CA PHE A 6 -1.70 5.42 72.95
C PHE A 6 -2.68 6.45 72.38
N VAL A 7 -3.02 7.49 73.13
CA VAL A 7 -3.91 8.57 72.65
C VAL A 7 -3.28 9.33 71.47
N VAL A 8 -1.98 9.62 71.53
CA VAL A 8 -1.26 10.28 70.43
C VAL A 8 -1.21 9.39 69.18
N PHE A 9 -0.95 8.08 69.34
CA PHE A 9 -0.93 7.15 68.21
C PHE A 9 -2.30 7.02 67.55
N THR A 10 -3.39 6.93 68.33
CA THR A 10 -4.75 6.86 67.79
C THR A 10 -5.13 8.17 67.09
N TYR A 11 -4.72 9.32 67.63
CA TYR A 11 -4.99 10.62 67.00
C TYR A 11 -4.22 10.78 65.69
N ILE A 12 -2.94 10.38 65.63
CA ILE A 12 -2.15 10.36 64.39
C ILE A 12 -2.75 9.38 63.38
N PHE A 13 -3.16 8.18 63.82
CA PHE A 13 -3.79 7.19 62.95
C PHE A 13 -5.12 7.71 62.40
N CYS A 14 -5.96 8.35 63.21
CA CYS A 14 -7.19 9.00 62.73
C CYS A 14 -6.89 10.13 61.74
N ILE A 15 -5.91 11.00 62.00
CA ILE A 15 -5.53 12.06 61.05
C ILE A 15 -5.06 11.45 59.71
N LEU A 16 -4.23 10.41 59.75
CA LEU A 16 -3.76 9.71 58.54
C LEU A 16 -4.92 8.99 57.82
N PHE A 17 -5.89 8.44 58.55
CA PHE A 17 -7.07 7.79 57.98
C PHE A 17 -8.04 8.79 57.34
N PHE A 18 -8.22 9.97 57.95
CA PHE A 18 -9.03 11.05 57.38
C PHE A 18 -8.32 11.73 56.19
N GLN A 19 -6.99 11.78 56.16
CA GLN A 19 -6.24 12.26 54.99
C GLN A 19 -6.41 11.37 53.74
N ASN A 20 -6.66 10.07 53.92
CA ASN A 20 -6.90 9.13 52.81
C ASN A 20 -8.33 9.15 52.25
N GLY A 21 -9.25 9.95 52.82
CA GLY A 21 -10.65 10.02 52.41
C GLY A 21 -11.05 11.30 51.67
N TYR A 22 -10.14 12.24 51.42
CA TYR A 22 -10.50 13.47 50.71
C TYR A 22 -10.69 13.21 49.22
N THR A 23 -11.94 13.37 48.76
CA THR A 23 -12.23 13.48 47.34
C THR A 23 -11.52 14.70 46.78
N ARG A 24 -10.56 14.49 45.90
CA ARG A 24 -9.86 15.58 45.21
C ARG A 24 -10.70 15.97 44.00
N ILE A 25 -11.35 17.13 44.06
CA ILE A 25 -12.08 17.70 42.92
C ILE A 25 -11.11 18.57 42.12
N ILE A 26 -10.89 18.19 40.86
CA ILE A 26 -10.15 18.98 39.87
C ILE A 26 -11.19 19.73 39.05
N SER A 27 -11.09 21.04 38.97
CA SER A 27 -11.99 21.91 38.20
C SER A 27 -11.21 23.07 37.60
N ILE A 28 -11.87 23.91 36.80
CA ILE A 28 -11.23 25.10 36.20
C ILE A 28 -10.63 26.07 37.24
N GLU A 29 -11.20 26.09 38.46
CA GLU A 29 -10.74 26.90 39.59
C GLU A 29 -9.57 26.28 40.36
N SER A 30 -9.21 25.02 40.07
CA SER A 30 -8.09 24.36 40.72
C SER A 30 -6.78 25.04 40.32
N ASN A 31 -5.92 25.34 41.30
CA ASN A 31 -4.61 25.96 41.04
C ASN A 31 -3.69 25.01 40.26
N ASP A 32 -3.65 23.74 40.66
CA ASP A 32 -2.82 22.70 40.04
C ASP A 32 -3.71 21.70 39.28
N ILE A 33 -3.95 21.98 38.00
CA ILE A 33 -4.59 21.04 37.08
C ILE A 33 -3.46 20.19 36.44
N PRO A 34 -3.52 18.85 36.51
CA PRO A 34 -2.51 17.96 35.93
C PRO A 34 -2.31 18.16 34.43
N ASP A 35 -1.08 18.00 33.94
CA ASP A 35 -0.69 18.14 32.54
C ASP A 35 -1.55 17.26 31.61
N GLU A 36 -2.02 16.10 32.06
CA GLU A 36 -2.89 15.21 31.28
C GLU A 36 -4.27 15.82 30.99
N LEU A 37 -4.69 16.80 31.80
CA LEU A 37 -6.02 17.42 31.73
C LEU A 37 -6.02 18.85 31.20
N ILE A 38 -4.86 19.50 31.07
CA ILE A 38 -4.76 20.88 30.58
C ILE A 38 -3.68 21.08 29.51
N TYR A 39 -4.00 21.90 28.52
CA TYR A 39 -3.00 22.47 27.63
C TYR A 39 -2.43 23.72 28.26
N HIS A 40 -1.21 23.61 28.80
CA HIS A 40 -0.50 24.75 29.32
C HIS A 40 -0.09 25.71 28.22
N PHE A 41 -0.18 26.99 28.52
CA PHE A 41 0.30 28.02 27.63
C PHE A 41 1.83 28.01 27.60
N ASP A 42 2.38 27.86 26.41
CA ASP A 42 3.82 27.88 26.18
C ASP A 42 4.14 29.00 25.17
N GLU A 43 4.88 30.01 25.62
CA GLU A 43 5.28 31.15 24.80
C GLU A 43 6.00 30.71 23.51
N THR A 44 6.72 29.59 23.54
CA THR A 44 7.46 29.07 22.37
C THR A 44 6.55 28.51 21.28
N ASN A 45 5.37 28.02 21.66
CA ASN A 45 4.36 27.41 20.80
C ASN A 45 3.15 28.32 20.54
N SER A 46 3.10 29.47 21.22
CA SER A 46 2.06 30.47 21.07
C SER A 46 2.32 31.41 19.91
N ILE A 47 1.25 31.85 19.26
CA ILE A 47 1.34 32.74 18.10
C ILE A 47 0.39 33.91 18.31
N VAL A 48 0.97 35.11 18.38
CA VAL A 48 0.23 36.36 18.29
C VAL A 48 0.15 36.73 16.81
N ASN A 49 -1.06 36.65 16.23
CA ASN A 49 -1.41 36.73 14.80
C ASN A 49 -1.37 35.40 14.02
N SER A 50 -2.49 35.06 13.38
CA SER A 50 -2.86 33.81 12.66
C SER A 50 -1.99 33.37 11.46
N LYS A 51 -0.75 33.86 11.31
CA LYS A 51 0.07 33.61 10.11
C LYS A 51 1.16 32.56 10.26
N LYS A 52 1.26 31.87 11.40
CA LYS A 52 2.32 30.89 11.64
C LYS A 52 1.75 29.47 11.68
N ASP A 53 2.41 28.58 10.95
CA ASP A 53 2.06 27.16 10.81
C ASP A 53 2.49 26.40 12.08
N CYS A 54 1.59 25.56 12.61
CA CYS A 54 1.83 24.67 13.75
C CYS A 54 2.60 23.39 13.38
N GLY A 55 2.94 23.23 12.10
CA GLY A 55 3.45 22.00 11.53
C GLY A 55 2.32 21.06 11.11
N TYR A 56 2.70 20.04 10.33
CA TYR A 56 1.75 19.12 9.69
C TYR A 56 0.71 18.57 10.67
N ASN A 57 -0.58 18.75 10.31
CA ASN A 57 -1.77 18.21 10.97
C ASN A 57 -2.06 18.67 12.40
N LYS A 58 -1.53 19.82 12.86
CA LYS A 58 -1.89 20.36 14.19
C LYS A 58 -2.92 21.48 14.08
N PRO A 59 -4.13 21.33 14.65
CA PRO A 59 -5.11 22.42 14.69
C PRO A 59 -4.63 23.58 15.56
N LEU A 60 -4.95 24.80 15.13
CA LEU A 60 -4.69 26.03 15.88
C LEU A 60 -6.00 26.48 16.53
N TYR A 61 -5.99 26.74 17.84
CA TYR A 61 -7.15 27.23 18.57
C TYR A 61 -6.90 28.68 18.97
N CYS A 62 -7.79 29.58 18.53
CA CYS A 62 -7.65 31.01 18.71
C CYS A 62 -8.80 31.58 19.54
N LYS A 63 -8.46 32.47 20.47
CA LYS A 63 -9.40 33.30 21.21
C LYS A 63 -8.84 34.71 21.28
N ASP A 64 -9.63 35.71 20.88
CA ASP A 64 -9.23 37.11 20.90
C ASP A 64 -7.88 37.40 20.21
N ASP A 65 -7.68 36.80 19.03
CA ASP A 65 -6.48 36.88 18.18
C ASP A 65 -5.21 36.22 18.76
N VAL A 66 -5.34 35.54 19.90
CA VAL A 66 -4.28 34.74 20.54
C VAL A 66 -4.52 33.28 20.22
N CYS A 67 -3.52 32.63 19.62
CA CYS A 67 -3.65 31.27 19.14
C CYS A 67 -2.62 30.32 19.75
N VAL A 68 -3.03 29.07 20.01
CA VAL A 68 -2.16 27.99 20.49
C VAL A 68 -2.32 26.74 19.61
N CYS A 69 -1.18 26.13 19.28
CA CYS A 69 -1.11 24.87 18.55
C CYS A 69 -1.44 23.69 19.47
N ILE A 70 -2.35 22.83 19.03
CA ILE A 70 -2.73 21.63 19.77
C ILE A 70 -2.36 20.39 18.95
N ASN A 71 -1.86 19.33 19.61
CA ASN A 71 -1.61 18.05 18.94
C ASN A 71 -2.94 17.34 18.64
N ASP A 72 -3.12 16.91 17.40
CA ASP A 72 -4.29 16.12 16.98
C ASP A 72 -4.23 14.74 17.66
N GLY A 73 -5.24 14.41 18.46
CA GLY A 73 -5.35 13.14 19.21
C GLY A 73 -5.39 13.27 20.74
N ASP A 74 -4.86 14.34 21.33
CA ASP A 74 -4.70 14.46 22.79
C ASP A 74 -5.75 15.38 23.46
N ILE A 75 -7.02 15.38 23.04
CA ILE A 75 -7.95 16.49 23.33
C ILE A 75 -8.29 16.67 24.82
N LYS A 76 -7.53 17.50 25.54
CA LYS A 76 -7.68 17.77 26.97
C LYS A 76 -8.89 18.67 27.28
N PRO A 77 -9.57 18.49 28.43
CA PRO A 77 -10.75 19.27 28.79
C PRO A 77 -10.49 20.76 29.10
N PHE A 78 -9.25 21.13 29.44
CA PHE A 78 -8.87 22.49 29.80
C PHE A 78 -7.76 23.05 28.89
N ILE A 79 -7.73 24.37 28.71
CA ILE A 79 -6.70 25.09 27.94
C ILE A 79 -6.34 26.42 28.59
N GLU A 80 -5.08 26.81 28.52
CA GLU A 80 -4.59 28.12 28.93
C GLU A 80 -4.33 29.03 27.72
N LEU A 81 -4.85 30.26 27.78
CA LEU A 81 -4.53 31.32 26.80
C LEU A 81 -4.37 32.68 27.50
N PRO A 82 -3.38 33.49 27.10
CA PRO A 82 -3.26 34.84 27.61
C PRO A 82 -4.31 35.76 26.99
N ASP A 83 -4.74 36.76 27.76
CA ASP A 83 -5.50 37.88 27.23
C ASP A 83 -4.59 38.93 26.57
N LYS A 84 -5.19 40.02 26.08
CA LYS A 84 -4.48 41.15 25.45
C LYS A 84 -3.48 41.86 26.37
N ASN A 85 -3.57 41.65 27.69
CA ASN A 85 -2.63 42.21 28.67
C ASN A 85 -1.57 41.19 29.11
N GLY A 86 -1.59 39.97 28.56
CA GLY A 86 -0.66 38.89 28.91
C GLY A 86 -1.07 38.09 30.15
N TYR A 87 -2.27 38.29 30.70
CA TYR A 87 -2.73 37.45 31.82
C TYR A 87 -3.22 36.12 31.30
N ILE A 88 -2.63 35.02 31.78
CA ILE A 88 -3.00 33.65 31.42
C ILE A 88 -4.33 33.30 32.08
N HIS A 89 -5.32 32.98 31.26
CA HIS A 89 -6.63 32.50 31.70
C HIS A 89 -6.77 31.02 31.38
N LYS A 90 -7.46 30.30 32.27
CA LYS A 90 -7.83 28.90 32.08
C LYS A 90 -9.26 28.84 31.54
N TYR A 91 -9.46 28.05 30.49
CA TYR A 91 -10.76 27.83 29.88
C TYR A 91 -11.14 26.34 29.81
N ILE A 92 -12.44 26.08 29.88
CA ILE A 92 -13.05 24.78 29.61
C ILE A 92 -13.28 24.68 28.09
N LEU A 93 -12.74 23.63 27.45
CA LEU A 93 -12.73 23.46 25.99
C LEU A 93 -13.95 22.67 25.45
N ILE A 94 -14.81 22.15 26.33
CA ILE A 94 -16.10 21.55 25.98
C ILE A 94 -17.00 22.61 25.32
N PRO A 95 -17.70 22.31 24.22
CA PRO A 95 -18.05 20.97 23.69
C PRO A 95 -17.09 20.37 22.65
N TYR A 96 -16.00 21.03 22.30
CA TYR A 96 -15.17 20.64 21.15
C TYR A 96 -14.30 19.40 21.36
N THR A 97 -14.28 18.90 22.58
CA THR A 97 -13.46 17.77 22.98
C THR A 97 -14.30 16.50 22.98
N SER A 98 -14.65 15.97 21.80
CA SER A 98 -15.23 14.63 21.73
C SER A 98 -14.24 13.64 22.35
N GLY A 99 -14.69 12.77 23.25
CA GLY A 99 -13.79 11.83 23.93
C GLY A 99 -13.10 12.35 25.20
N HIS A 100 -13.35 13.59 25.65
CA HIS A 100 -12.82 14.08 26.94
C HIS A 100 -13.16 13.17 28.13
N ARG A 101 -14.31 12.49 28.08
CA ARG A 101 -14.69 11.49 29.09
C ARG A 101 -13.71 10.32 29.15
N ASN A 102 -13.15 9.90 28.01
CA ASN A 102 -12.16 8.84 27.96
C ASN A 102 -10.86 9.31 28.61
N ILE A 103 -10.38 10.51 28.26
CA ILE A 103 -9.17 11.11 28.88
C ILE A 103 -9.35 11.28 30.38
N ILE A 104 -10.52 11.74 30.84
CA ILE A 104 -10.83 11.82 32.27
C ILE A 104 -10.84 10.43 32.92
N SER A 105 -11.42 9.41 32.26
CA SER A 105 -11.44 8.03 32.76
C SER A 105 -10.03 7.45 32.87
N GLU A 106 -9.23 7.55 31.80
CA GLU A 106 -7.83 7.10 31.74
C GLU A 106 -6.97 7.79 32.81
N PHE A 107 -7.19 9.09 33.03
CA PHE A 107 -6.52 9.82 34.10
C PHE A 107 -6.90 9.29 35.50
N ILE A 108 -8.19 9.02 35.75
CA ILE A 108 -8.66 8.46 37.02
C ILE A 108 -8.10 7.05 37.23
N GLU A 109 -8.11 6.21 36.18
CA GLU A 109 -7.63 4.84 36.20
C GLU A 109 -6.11 4.76 36.44
N SER A 110 -5.32 5.53 35.69
CA SER A 110 -3.85 5.56 35.82
C SER A 110 -3.36 6.02 37.19
N ASN A 111 -4.15 6.85 37.89
CA ASN A 111 -3.83 7.32 39.23
C ASN A 111 -4.24 6.33 40.34
N ASN A 112 -4.82 5.16 40.02
CA ASN A 112 -5.30 4.14 40.97
C ASN A 112 -6.20 4.72 42.08
N ASN A 113 -6.88 5.84 41.83
CA ASN A 113 -7.52 6.63 42.87
C ASN A 113 -9.01 6.82 42.59
N ILE A 114 -9.83 6.04 43.29
CA ILE A 114 -11.30 6.10 43.24
C ILE A 114 -11.88 7.45 43.74
N ASN A 115 -11.06 8.34 44.30
CA ASN A 115 -11.50 9.59 44.92
C ASN A 115 -11.12 10.85 44.13
N ILE A 116 -10.66 10.75 42.87
CA ILE A 116 -10.44 11.91 42.01
C ILE A 116 -11.70 12.16 41.17
N HIS A 117 -12.20 13.39 41.21
CA HIS A 117 -13.32 13.83 40.37
C HIS A 117 -12.91 15.02 39.51
N VAL A 118 -12.93 14.87 38.19
CA VAL A 118 -12.68 15.98 37.25
C VAL A 118 -14.02 16.59 36.86
N SER A 119 -14.24 17.85 37.23
CA SER A 119 -15.43 18.63 36.91
C SER A 119 -15.14 19.61 35.79
N THR A 120 -15.93 19.52 34.72
CA THR A 120 -15.94 20.49 33.62
C THR A 120 -17.12 21.46 33.71
N ASN A 121 -17.69 21.59 34.91
CA ASN A 121 -18.79 22.50 35.17
C ASN A 121 -18.30 23.95 35.21
N CYS A 122 -19.01 24.83 34.50
CA CYS A 122 -18.79 26.27 34.56
C CYS A 122 -19.73 26.94 35.58
N THR A 123 -19.34 28.08 36.11
CA THR A 123 -20.13 28.98 36.95
C THR A 123 -20.25 30.38 36.34
N THR A 124 -19.34 30.75 35.44
CA THR A 124 -19.33 32.02 34.71
C THR A 124 -19.05 31.82 33.23
N ASP A 125 -19.54 32.73 32.40
CA ASP A 125 -19.27 32.71 30.96
C ASP A 125 -17.77 32.72 30.65
N SER A 126 -16.99 33.48 31.41
CA SER A 126 -15.54 33.64 31.20
C SER A 126 -14.72 32.36 31.39
N GLN A 127 -15.23 31.37 32.11
CA GLN A 127 -14.55 30.06 32.24
C GLN A 127 -14.71 29.20 30.99
N CYS A 128 -15.70 29.47 30.15
CA CYS A 128 -15.90 28.71 28.92
C CYS A 128 -15.07 29.29 27.79
N PHE A 129 -14.48 28.43 26.95
CA PHE A 129 -13.73 28.88 25.78
C PHE A 129 -14.58 29.81 24.89
N LEU A 130 -15.87 29.51 24.77
CA LEU A 130 -16.87 30.27 24.01
C LEU A 130 -17.59 31.40 24.76
N ASN A 131 -17.16 31.76 25.96
CA ASN A 131 -17.83 32.84 26.73
C ASN A 131 -19.33 32.60 26.94
N LYS A 132 -19.74 31.35 27.22
CA LYS A 132 -21.15 31.01 27.46
C LYS A 132 -21.32 29.76 28.32
N CYS A 133 -21.87 29.97 29.51
CA CYS A 133 -22.18 28.95 30.49
C CYS A 133 -23.70 28.88 30.70
N ILE A 134 -24.31 27.72 30.44
CA ILE A 134 -25.74 27.47 30.68
C ILE A 134 -25.87 26.24 31.56
N GLU A 135 -26.58 26.36 32.69
CA GLU A 135 -26.84 25.24 33.61
C GLU A 135 -25.57 24.48 34.01
N ASN A 136 -24.49 25.23 34.24
CA ASN A 136 -23.14 24.74 34.54
C ASN A 136 -22.44 23.99 33.41
N THR A 137 -22.92 24.08 32.16
CA THR A 137 -22.29 23.47 30.98
C THR A 137 -21.85 24.56 30.01
N CYS A 138 -20.65 24.42 29.44
CA CYS A 138 -20.18 25.30 28.38
C CYS A 138 -20.90 24.99 27.07
N GLU A 139 -21.47 26.02 26.46
CA GLU A 139 -22.37 25.90 25.30
C GLU A 139 -21.87 26.71 24.11
N HIS A 140 -22.30 26.32 22.91
CA HIS A 140 -21.93 27.02 21.68
C HIS A 140 -22.40 28.49 21.70
N ASN A 141 -21.46 29.40 21.40
CA ASN A 141 -21.69 30.83 21.30
C ASN A 141 -21.15 31.40 19.99
N ILE A 142 -22.04 31.54 19.01
CA ILE A 142 -21.72 32.05 17.67
C ILE A 142 -21.16 33.50 17.69
N LYS A 143 -21.36 34.24 18.79
CA LYS A 143 -20.86 35.61 18.95
C LYS A 143 -19.48 35.70 19.62
N ALA A 144 -18.93 34.59 20.09
CA ALA A 144 -17.61 34.59 20.70
C ALA A 144 -16.54 34.81 19.62
N ASN A 145 -15.51 35.59 19.94
CA ASN A 145 -14.36 35.79 19.07
C ASN A 145 -13.38 34.63 19.21
N VAL A 146 -13.83 33.46 18.75
CA VAL A 146 -13.16 32.18 18.88
C VAL A 146 -13.20 31.49 17.54
N GLU A 147 -12.03 30.99 17.10
CA GLU A 147 -11.92 30.25 15.85
C GLU A 147 -10.93 29.09 15.99
N ARG A 148 -11.13 28.09 15.16
CA ARG A 148 -10.17 27.01 14.92
C ARG A 148 -9.59 27.19 13.54
N CYS A 149 -8.29 27.06 13.38
CA CYS A 149 -7.64 27.03 12.08
C CYS A 149 -7.09 25.65 11.78
N ASP A 150 -7.37 25.17 10.58
CA ASP A 150 -6.88 23.90 10.07
C ASP A 150 -6.23 24.10 8.70
N ILE A 151 -5.28 23.23 8.36
CA ILE A 151 -4.72 23.15 7.01
C ILE A 151 -5.74 22.46 6.11
N VAL A 152 -6.21 23.19 5.10
CA VAL A 152 -7.14 22.69 4.09
C VAL A 152 -6.39 22.46 2.78
N TYR A 153 -6.64 21.31 2.17
CA TYR A 153 -6.08 20.95 0.87
C TYR A 153 -7.14 21.14 -0.20
N THR A 154 -6.79 21.87 -1.25
CA THR A 154 -7.60 21.88 -2.48
C THR A 154 -7.22 20.67 -3.34
N LYS A 155 -8.24 19.99 -3.86
CA LYS A 155 -8.02 18.89 -4.80
C LYS A 155 -7.34 19.43 -6.07
N PRO A 156 -6.21 18.84 -6.51
CA PRO A 156 -5.61 19.21 -7.78
C PRO A 156 -6.62 18.98 -8.92
N SER A 157 -6.54 19.85 -9.94
CA SER A 157 -7.32 19.71 -11.18
C SER A 157 -6.39 19.87 -12.37
N ILE A 158 -6.87 19.51 -13.56
CA ILE A 158 -6.12 19.60 -14.83
C ILE A 158 -5.52 21.00 -15.08
N PHE A 159 -6.08 22.05 -14.46
CA PHE A 159 -5.64 23.44 -14.66
C PHE A 159 -5.12 24.12 -13.38
N SER A 160 -5.08 23.44 -12.23
CA SER A 160 -4.58 24.05 -11.00
C SER A 160 -3.98 23.04 -10.02
N HIS A 161 -2.83 23.42 -9.48
CA HIS A 161 -2.13 22.67 -8.45
C HIS A 161 -2.99 22.57 -7.19
N GLY A 162 -2.91 21.41 -6.51
CA GLY A 162 -3.36 21.31 -5.14
C GLY A 162 -2.61 22.35 -4.31
N LYS A 163 -3.37 23.22 -3.65
CA LYS A 163 -2.86 24.21 -2.70
C LYS A 163 -3.24 23.77 -1.30
N GLU A 164 -2.25 23.78 -0.42
CA GLU A 164 -2.48 23.85 1.01
C GLU A 164 -2.66 25.31 1.41
N TYR A 165 -3.62 25.58 2.28
CA TYR A 165 -3.76 26.89 2.91
C TYR A 165 -4.37 26.74 4.30
N LEU A 166 -3.97 27.63 5.19
CA LEU A 166 -4.57 27.72 6.52
C LEU A 166 -5.94 28.39 6.40
N ASN A 167 -6.98 27.71 6.88
CA ASN A 167 -8.33 28.24 6.91
C ASN A 167 -8.82 28.28 8.36
N CYS A 168 -9.19 29.47 8.82
CA CYS A 168 -9.74 29.70 10.15
C CYS A 168 -11.25 29.85 10.07
N GLY A 169 -11.96 29.25 11.02
CA GLY A 169 -13.41 29.36 11.11
C GLY A 169 -13.98 28.68 12.35
N ARG A 170 -15.28 28.39 12.27
CA ARG A 170 -16.02 27.65 13.29
C ARG A 170 -15.48 26.25 13.45
N MET A 171 -15.59 25.73 14.66
CA MET A 171 -15.05 24.42 14.99
C MET A 171 -15.97 23.28 14.55
N LEU A 172 -15.46 22.05 14.62
CA LEU A 172 -16.23 20.85 14.34
C LEU A 172 -17.51 20.76 15.20
N GLY A 173 -18.62 20.37 14.56
CA GLY A 173 -19.93 20.23 15.21
C GLY A 173 -20.73 21.53 15.34
N GLU A 174 -20.13 22.70 15.12
CA GLU A 174 -20.85 23.97 15.18
C GLU A 174 -21.80 24.17 14.02
N ILE A 175 -22.88 24.90 14.26
CA ILE A 175 -23.84 25.26 13.22
C ILE A 175 -23.14 26.17 12.19
N CYS A 176 -23.28 25.82 10.91
CA CYS A 176 -22.74 26.56 9.78
C CYS A 176 -23.83 26.77 8.70
N LEU A 177 -23.67 27.81 7.88
CA LEU A 177 -24.55 28.10 6.75
C LEU A 177 -23.87 27.83 5.40
N LYS A 178 -22.53 27.93 5.37
CA LYS A 178 -21.70 27.67 4.20
C LYS A 178 -20.36 27.08 4.63
N ASP A 179 -19.71 26.41 3.69
CA ASP A 179 -18.40 25.76 3.90
C ASP A 179 -17.37 26.70 4.53
N SER A 180 -17.29 27.93 4.02
CA SER A 180 -16.34 28.95 4.49
C SER A 180 -16.56 29.40 5.94
N ASP A 181 -17.68 29.03 6.56
CA ASP A 181 -17.89 29.33 7.98
C ASP A 181 -17.05 28.41 8.87
N CYS A 182 -16.60 27.25 8.37
CA CYS A 182 -15.95 26.20 9.12
C CYS A 182 -14.43 26.19 8.93
N SER A 183 -13.68 25.76 9.94
CA SER A 183 -12.22 25.65 9.90
C SER A 183 -11.73 24.75 8.75
N PHE A 184 -12.40 23.62 8.52
CA PHE A 184 -12.10 22.72 7.39
C PHE A 184 -12.70 23.13 6.05
N ASN A 185 -13.35 24.30 5.97
CA ASN A 185 -14.08 24.72 4.78
C ASN A 185 -15.12 23.67 4.31
N SER A 186 -15.87 23.08 5.26
CA SER A 186 -16.80 21.98 5.01
C SER A 186 -17.99 22.04 5.97
N CYS A 187 -19.17 22.36 5.45
CA CYS A 187 -20.43 22.48 6.18
C CYS A 187 -21.40 21.37 5.73
N LYS A 188 -21.48 20.28 6.48
CA LYS A 188 -22.32 19.13 6.14
C LYS A 188 -23.56 19.06 7.03
N GLY A 189 -24.73 19.09 6.40
CA GLY A 189 -26.01 18.88 7.10
C GLY A 189 -26.33 19.92 8.18
N ILE A 190 -25.83 21.15 8.03
CA ILE A 190 -25.88 22.31 8.94
C ILE A 190 -24.78 22.39 10.01
N THR A 191 -23.85 21.43 10.05
CA THR A 191 -22.75 21.42 11.03
C THR A 191 -21.39 21.36 10.36
N CYS A 192 -20.38 22.00 10.97
CA CYS A 192 -19.01 21.90 10.50
C CYS A 192 -18.47 20.47 10.63
N SER A 193 -17.90 19.96 9.54
CA SER A 193 -17.44 18.57 9.42
C SER A 193 -15.95 18.50 9.12
N ASP A 194 -15.32 17.43 9.58
CA ASP A 194 -13.94 17.06 9.30
C ASP A 194 -13.76 16.33 7.94
N ILE A 195 -14.87 16.03 7.25
CA ILE A 195 -14.85 15.39 5.93
C ILE A 195 -14.20 16.36 4.94
N ARG A 196 -12.95 16.06 4.59
CA ARG A 196 -12.14 16.83 3.66
C ARG A 196 -11.42 15.92 2.68
N TYR A 197 -10.96 16.53 1.60
CA TYR A 197 -9.95 15.92 0.75
C TYR A 197 -8.61 15.89 1.53
N ILE A 198 -8.08 14.70 1.73
CA ILE A 198 -6.75 14.46 2.28
C ILE A 198 -5.91 13.96 1.10
N PRO A 199 -4.84 14.66 0.70
CA PRO A 199 -3.97 14.18 -0.36
C PRO A 199 -3.46 12.79 0.01
N SER A 200 -3.63 11.82 -0.89
CA SER A 200 -2.98 10.51 -0.75
C SER A 200 -1.69 10.48 -1.56
N ASP A 201 -0.81 9.51 -1.26
CA ASP A 201 0.43 9.29 -2.03
C ASP A 201 0.16 9.11 -3.54
N THR A 202 -1.04 8.66 -3.91
CA THR A 202 -1.52 8.61 -5.31
C THR A 202 -1.65 9.98 -5.95
N ASP A 203 -2.02 11.02 -5.21
CA ASP A 203 -2.16 12.39 -5.72
C ASP A 203 -0.79 13.06 -5.91
N VAL A 204 0.23 12.63 -5.15
CA VAL A 204 1.64 13.04 -5.33
C VAL A 204 2.24 12.38 -6.57
N ILE A 205 1.88 11.11 -6.85
CA ILE A 205 2.28 10.42 -8.08
C ILE A 205 1.65 11.11 -9.31
N ASP A 206 0.41 11.59 -9.21
CA ASP A 206 -0.25 12.34 -10.27
C ASP A 206 0.46 13.69 -10.55
N LEU A 207 0.97 14.37 -9.51
CA LEU A 207 1.72 15.64 -9.65
C LEU A 207 3.20 15.48 -10.05
N GLY A 208 3.83 14.35 -9.73
CA GLY A 208 5.19 14.02 -10.18
C GLY A 208 5.25 13.60 -11.65
N ILE A 209 4.18 12.98 -12.16
CA ILE A 209 4.04 12.55 -13.55
C ILE A 209 3.57 13.72 -14.44
N GLN A 210 2.69 14.60 -13.95
CA GLN A 210 2.18 15.73 -14.75
C GLN A 210 3.21 16.83 -15.05
N LYS A 211 4.40 16.80 -14.44
CA LYS A 211 5.48 17.73 -14.79
C LYS A 211 6.43 17.22 -15.89
N LEU A 212 6.25 15.99 -16.39
CA LEU A 212 7.22 15.39 -17.32
C LEU A 212 6.63 14.55 -18.48
N CYS A 213 5.32 14.55 -18.79
CA CYS A 213 4.82 13.70 -19.89
C CYS A 213 3.54 14.22 -20.60
N PHE A 214 3.39 13.74 -21.84
CA PHE A 214 2.41 13.97 -22.93
C PHE A 214 0.96 14.34 -22.62
N TYR A 215 0.35 15.08 -23.55
CA TYR A 215 -1.10 15.17 -23.69
C TYR A 215 -1.66 13.98 -24.48
N ASP A 216 -2.63 13.26 -23.90
CA ASP A 216 -3.42 12.23 -24.57
C ASP A 216 -4.33 12.86 -25.63
N VAL A 217 -4.13 12.46 -26.89
CA VAL A 217 -4.99 12.84 -28.02
C VAL A 217 -5.69 11.59 -28.58
N GLY A 218 -6.52 10.98 -27.75
CA GLY A 218 -7.46 9.93 -28.13
C GLY A 218 -6.84 8.54 -28.29
N LYS A 219 -5.96 8.34 -29.27
CA LYS A 219 -5.38 7.02 -29.60
C LYS A 219 -3.86 7.01 -29.77
N TYR A 220 -3.22 8.13 -29.50
CA TYR A 220 -1.78 8.34 -29.60
C TYR A 220 -1.38 9.45 -28.64
N PHE A 221 -0.10 9.46 -28.26
CA PHE A 221 0.50 10.51 -27.47
C PHE A 221 1.23 11.51 -28.34
N VAL A 222 1.15 12.77 -27.93
CA VAL A 222 2.04 13.81 -28.43
C VAL A 222 3.23 13.95 -27.47
N LEU A 223 4.40 13.62 -28.02
CA LEU A 223 5.71 14.21 -27.72
C LEU A 223 5.72 15.53 -26.92
N ASP A 224 5.75 15.58 -25.59
CA ASP A 224 5.81 16.82 -24.79
C ASP A 224 7.27 17.11 -24.41
N ASN A 225 7.65 18.39 -24.38
CA ASN A 225 9.02 18.85 -24.15
C ASN A 225 10.06 18.35 -25.18
N VAL A 226 9.59 17.90 -26.35
CA VAL A 226 10.43 17.68 -27.52
C VAL A 226 10.34 18.89 -28.48
N PRO A 227 11.45 19.36 -29.06
CA PRO A 227 11.46 20.41 -30.09
C PRO A 227 10.71 20.11 -31.37
N ASN A 228 10.57 18.82 -31.71
CA ASN A 228 9.90 18.35 -32.90
C ASN A 228 8.68 17.55 -32.47
N GLU A 229 7.54 17.82 -33.09
CA GLU A 229 6.34 17.03 -32.83
C GLU A 229 6.62 15.55 -33.14
N ALA A 230 6.35 14.71 -32.16
CA ALA A 230 6.53 13.28 -32.26
C ALA A 230 5.26 12.63 -31.71
N TYR A 231 4.84 11.53 -32.35
CA TYR A 231 3.59 10.88 -32.01
C TYR A 231 3.84 9.41 -31.71
N LEU A 232 3.39 8.95 -30.55
CA LEU A 232 3.59 7.57 -30.10
C LEU A 232 2.26 6.83 -30.06
N PHE A 233 2.19 5.66 -30.68
CA PHE A 233 1.02 4.79 -30.54
C PHE A 233 1.38 3.31 -30.67
N SER A 234 0.50 2.46 -30.18
CA SER A 234 0.52 1.02 -30.45
C SER A 234 -0.57 0.64 -31.45
N ILE A 235 -0.46 -0.54 -32.05
CA ILE A 235 -1.56 -1.16 -32.79
C ILE A 235 -2.28 -2.17 -31.90
N LYS A 236 -3.40 -2.74 -32.37
CA LYS A 236 -4.28 -3.63 -31.57
C LYS A 236 -3.60 -4.85 -30.94
N ASP A 237 -2.41 -5.25 -31.40
CA ASP A 237 -1.67 -6.37 -30.81
C ASP A 237 -0.84 -5.97 -29.59
N CYS A 238 -0.58 -4.66 -29.41
CA CYS A 238 0.25 -4.10 -28.33
C CYS A 238 1.67 -4.67 -28.26
N ILE A 239 2.11 -5.35 -29.33
CA ILE A 239 3.45 -5.92 -29.45
C ILE A 239 4.40 -4.84 -29.94
N LYS A 240 3.90 -3.97 -30.84
CA LYS A 240 4.68 -2.95 -31.50
C LYS A 240 4.18 -1.55 -31.16
N THR A 241 5.10 -0.73 -30.67
CA THR A 241 4.89 0.69 -30.48
C THR A 241 5.68 1.45 -31.55
N TYR A 242 5.01 2.40 -32.18
CA TYR A 242 5.53 3.19 -33.29
C TYR A 242 5.71 4.64 -32.84
N ILE A 243 6.77 5.27 -33.34
CA ILE A 243 7.00 6.71 -33.19
C ILE A 243 6.94 7.37 -34.57
N CYS A 244 6.16 8.43 -34.73
CA CYS A 244 5.93 9.10 -36.01
C CYS A 244 6.30 10.58 -35.94
N LYS A 245 6.69 11.16 -37.07
CA LYS A 245 7.11 12.57 -37.16
C LYS A 245 5.98 13.55 -37.52
N SER A 246 4.85 13.04 -38.00
CA SER A 246 3.79 13.91 -38.53
C SER A 246 2.43 13.24 -38.47
N VAL A 247 1.39 14.03 -38.18
CA VAL A 247 -0.02 13.66 -38.31
C VAL A 247 -0.67 14.60 -39.32
N TYR A 248 -1.51 14.08 -40.20
CA TYR A 248 -2.35 14.89 -41.09
C TYR A 248 -3.77 14.96 -40.54
N GLU A 249 -4.17 16.13 -40.06
CA GLU A 249 -5.57 16.41 -39.74
C GLU A 249 -6.36 16.66 -41.03
N GLY A 250 -7.21 15.71 -41.38
CA GLY A 250 -8.11 15.81 -42.52
C GLY A 250 -9.17 16.89 -42.35
N PHE A 251 -9.75 17.29 -43.48
CA PHE A 251 -10.78 18.32 -43.55
C PHE A 251 -11.97 17.96 -42.63
N TRP A 252 -12.25 18.83 -41.64
CA TRP A 252 -13.25 18.68 -40.55
C TRP A 252 -12.85 17.87 -39.30
N GLY A 253 -11.59 17.46 -39.14
CA GLY A 253 -11.14 16.74 -37.92
C GLY A 253 -11.68 15.32 -37.79
N ILE A 254 -12.12 14.72 -38.91
CA ILE A 254 -12.73 13.37 -38.96
C ILE A 254 -11.68 12.29 -39.27
N SER A 255 -10.50 12.66 -39.77
CA SER A 255 -9.38 11.74 -39.99
C SER A 255 -8.08 12.38 -39.52
N ASP A 256 -7.28 11.65 -38.74
CA ASP A 256 -5.95 12.07 -38.30
C ASP A 256 -4.98 10.91 -38.55
N ASP A 257 -4.41 10.89 -39.74
CA ASP A 257 -3.52 9.81 -40.18
C ASP A 257 -2.07 10.14 -39.76
N ALA A 258 -1.37 9.19 -39.13
CA ALA A 258 0.04 9.34 -38.79
C ALA A 258 0.95 8.84 -39.92
N TYR A 259 2.01 9.61 -40.24
CA TYR A 259 2.98 9.34 -41.31
C TYR A 259 4.42 9.44 -40.81
N ASN A 260 5.37 8.94 -41.61
CA ASN A 260 6.80 8.93 -41.29
C ASN A 260 7.05 8.24 -39.95
N CYS A 261 6.51 7.04 -39.83
CA CYS A 261 6.54 6.23 -38.63
C CYS A 261 7.73 5.28 -38.65
N TYR A 262 8.27 5.04 -37.46
CA TYR A 262 9.39 4.15 -37.23
C TYR A 262 8.96 3.07 -36.24
N TYR A 263 9.32 1.84 -36.56
CA TYR A 263 9.36 0.74 -35.59
C TYR A 263 10.82 0.42 -35.35
N LYS A 264 11.31 0.66 -34.13
CA LYS A 264 12.75 0.62 -33.82
C LYS A 264 13.55 1.52 -34.77
N SER A 265 14.32 0.94 -35.68
CA SER A 265 15.10 1.68 -36.69
C SER A 265 14.55 1.53 -38.12
N GLU A 266 13.47 0.77 -38.29
CA GLU A 266 12.85 0.52 -39.59
C GLU A 266 11.80 1.59 -39.90
N VAL A 267 11.90 2.20 -41.09
CA VAL A 267 10.84 3.05 -41.63
C VAL A 267 9.67 2.18 -42.01
N VAL A 268 8.48 2.55 -41.54
CA VAL A 268 7.25 1.83 -41.85
C VAL A 268 6.51 2.58 -42.94
N ASP A 269 6.46 1.98 -44.13
CA ASP A 269 5.71 2.52 -45.26
C ASP A 269 4.20 2.39 -45.02
N GLY A 270 3.51 3.52 -44.87
CA GLY A 270 2.06 3.58 -44.74
C GLY A 270 1.56 4.73 -43.89
N SER A 271 0.23 4.92 -43.85
CA SER A 271 -0.45 5.79 -42.90
C SER A 271 -1.22 4.98 -41.86
N PHE A 272 -1.22 5.44 -40.62
CA PHE A 272 -1.98 4.82 -39.54
C PHE A 272 -3.18 5.68 -39.21
N GLY A 273 -4.36 5.22 -39.65
CA GLY A 273 -5.61 5.91 -39.34
C GLY A 273 -6.04 5.74 -37.88
N PRO A 274 -7.00 6.56 -37.41
CA PRO A 274 -7.50 6.49 -36.04
C PRO A 274 -8.01 5.10 -35.66
N SER A 275 -8.68 4.35 -36.54
CA SER A 275 -9.19 3.02 -36.16
C SER A 275 -8.11 1.96 -35.84
N SER A 276 -6.88 2.12 -36.35
CA SER A 276 -5.78 1.16 -36.16
C SER A 276 -4.88 1.47 -34.97
N ARG A 277 -4.88 2.72 -34.50
CA ARG A 277 -4.06 3.16 -33.37
C ARG A 277 -4.75 2.82 -32.05
N VAL A 278 -3.93 2.58 -31.04
CA VAL A 278 -4.34 2.47 -29.65
C VAL A 278 -3.32 3.21 -28.80
N ASP A 279 -3.85 3.88 -27.79
CA ASP A 279 -3.07 4.54 -26.76
C ASP A 279 -2.13 3.52 -26.08
N PRO A 280 -0.81 3.75 -26.06
CA PRO A 280 0.13 2.84 -25.42
C PRO A 280 0.07 2.86 -23.88
N ASP A 281 -0.58 3.82 -23.20
CA ASP A 281 -0.88 3.75 -21.76
C ASP A 281 -2.19 3.01 -21.45
N GLN A 282 -3.10 2.83 -22.43
CA GLN A 282 -4.21 1.88 -22.27
C GLN A 282 -3.72 0.43 -22.11
N TYR A 283 -2.42 0.21 -22.35
CA TYR A 283 -1.72 -1.02 -22.04
C TYR A 283 -0.60 -0.72 -21.05
N THR A 284 -0.31 -1.66 -20.16
CA THR A 284 0.68 -1.46 -19.11
C THR A 284 2.06 -1.17 -19.74
N TYR A 285 2.60 0.04 -19.54
CA TYR A 285 3.99 0.34 -19.87
C TYR A 285 4.92 -0.72 -19.24
N LYS A 286 6.00 -1.10 -19.93
CA LYS A 286 6.78 -2.31 -19.61
C LYS A 286 7.63 -2.18 -18.34
N GLY A 287 7.86 -0.94 -17.87
CA GLY A 287 8.54 -0.66 -16.61
C GLY A 287 9.15 0.74 -16.59
N LYS A 288 10.10 0.95 -15.68
CA LYS A 288 10.84 2.21 -15.55
C LYS A 288 12.31 2.03 -15.85
N VAL A 289 12.91 3.04 -16.46
CA VAL A 289 14.34 3.10 -16.78
C VAL A 289 14.87 4.49 -16.45
N ILE A 290 16.15 4.56 -16.11
CA ILE A 290 16.87 5.82 -15.97
C ILE A 290 17.41 6.14 -17.36
N ILE A 291 16.88 7.18 -18.01
CA ILE A 291 17.39 7.60 -19.31
C ILE A 291 18.63 8.48 -19.17
N LYS A 292 19.51 8.38 -20.16
CA LYS A 292 20.73 9.16 -20.29
C LYS A 292 20.64 10.03 -21.54
N GLU A 293 21.27 11.20 -21.47
CA GLU A 293 21.60 12.04 -22.63
C GLU A 293 20.41 12.36 -23.55
N GLN A 294 20.61 12.26 -24.87
CA GLN A 294 19.67 12.66 -25.93
C GLN A 294 18.88 11.46 -26.47
N CYS A 295 17.63 11.71 -26.85
CA CYS A 295 16.73 10.69 -27.40
C CYS A 295 16.48 10.92 -28.89
N TYR A 296 16.06 9.87 -29.59
CA TYR A 296 15.95 9.87 -31.06
C TYR A 296 14.64 9.24 -31.55
N TYR A 297 14.29 9.50 -32.81
CA TYR A 297 13.17 8.81 -33.47
C TYR A 297 13.47 7.33 -33.79
N THR A 298 14.74 6.94 -33.83
CA THR A 298 15.14 5.55 -34.15
C THR A 298 15.95 4.93 -33.02
N SER A 299 15.80 3.61 -32.87
CA SER A 299 16.47 2.84 -31.81
C SER A 299 17.99 2.68 -32.01
N ASP A 300 18.53 2.93 -33.20
CA ASP A 300 19.97 2.92 -33.48
C ASP A 300 20.67 4.26 -33.19
N GLY A 301 19.92 5.28 -32.77
CA GLY A 301 20.44 6.61 -32.48
C GLY A 301 20.93 7.39 -33.71
N LYS A 302 20.61 6.95 -34.94
CA LYS A 302 20.99 7.65 -36.19
C LYS A 302 19.90 8.54 -36.77
N GLY A 303 18.66 8.37 -36.29
CA GLY A 303 17.54 9.23 -36.67
C GLY A 303 17.70 10.65 -36.13
N ASP A 304 16.76 11.52 -36.49
CA ASP A 304 16.73 12.86 -35.91
C ASP A 304 16.55 12.77 -34.40
N ALA A 305 17.16 13.71 -33.67
CA ALA A 305 16.94 13.83 -32.25
C ALA A 305 15.49 14.23 -31.98
N THR A 306 14.86 13.55 -31.03
CA THR A 306 13.57 13.94 -30.49
C THR A 306 13.74 15.01 -29.43
N THR A 307 14.84 15.05 -28.66
CA THR A 307 15.08 16.07 -27.62
C THR A 307 16.12 17.13 -28.04
N ASN A 308 15.90 18.39 -27.63
CA ASN A 308 16.85 19.50 -27.84
C ASN A 308 17.72 19.69 -26.59
N GLY A 309 18.88 19.05 -26.55
CA GLY A 309 19.88 19.21 -25.48
C GLY A 309 19.92 18.07 -24.46
N GLU A 310 20.79 18.20 -23.46
CA GLU A 310 20.95 17.21 -22.39
C GLU A 310 19.69 17.18 -21.50
N ILE A 311 19.13 16.00 -21.28
CA ILE A 311 18.04 15.79 -20.33
C ILE A 311 18.61 16.02 -18.92
N ILE A 312 18.33 17.21 -18.36
CA ILE A 312 18.86 17.68 -17.08
C ILE A 312 18.20 16.88 -15.95
N SER A 313 18.68 15.67 -15.63
CA SER A 313 18.55 14.97 -14.33
C SER A 313 18.73 13.45 -14.35
N ASN A 314 19.00 12.80 -15.49
CA ASN A 314 18.86 11.33 -15.62
C ASN A 314 17.53 10.83 -15.01
N PRO A 315 16.38 11.31 -15.50
CA PRO A 315 15.09 11.01 -14.89
C PRO A 315 14.77 9.52 -15.02
N THR A 316 14.13 8.97 -13.98
CA THR A 316 13.48 7.67 -14.04
C THR A 316 12.15 7.83 -14.78
N VAL A 317 12.06 7.29 -15.99
CA VAL A 317 10.92 7.43 -16.91
C VAL A 317 10.31 6.08 -17.26
N ARG A 318 9.08 6.09 -17.77
CA ARG A 318 8.42 4.89 -18.29
C ARG A 318 9.03 4.50 -19.64
N TYR A 319 9.05 3.20 -19.92
CA TYR A 319 9.37 2.71 -21.26
C TYR A 319 8.26 1.81 -21.84
N TYR A 320 8.09 1.93 -23.15
CA TYR A 320 7.10 1.24 -23.96
C TYR A 320 7.72 0.09 -24.76
N ASP A 321 8.99 0.23 -25.13
CA ASP A 321 9.75 -0.84 -25.80
C ASP A 321 11.25 -0.76 -25.46
N ILE A 322 11.98 -1.87 -25.64
CA ILE A 322 13.44 -1.90 -25.51
C ILE A 322 14.04 -2.55 -26.74
N ASP A 323 15.07 -1.89 -27.27
CA ASP A 323 15.92 -2.43 -28.30
C ASP A 323 17.26 -2.83 -27.69
N HIS A 324 17.37 -4.11 -27.31
CA HIS A 324 18.55 -4.63 -26.63
C HIS A 324 19.81 -4.60 -27.48
N ASP A 325 19.68 -4.70 -28.80
CA ASP A 325 20.83 -4.69 -29.72
C ASP A 325 21.54 -3.33 -29.72
N ASN A 326 20.77 -2.26 -29.55
CA ASN A 326 21.27 -0.88 -29.52
C ASN A 326 21.30 -0.28 -28.10
N ASN A 327 20.90 -1.04 -27.07
CA ASN A 327 20.77 -0.61 -25.67
C ASN A 327 19.95 0.69 -25.50
N ARG A 328 18.81 0.79 -26.20
CA ARG A 328 17.89 1.92 -26.10
C ARG A 328 16.51 1.51 -25.64
N ALA A 329 15.85 2.39 -24.90
CA ALA A 329 14.46 2.24 -24.48
C ALA A 329 13.60 3.29 -25.19
N LEU A 330 12.47 2.86 -25.73
CA LEU A 330 11.43 3.76 -26.24
C LEU A 330 10.66 4.30 -25.06
N THR A 331 10.78 5.59 -24.81
CA THR A 331 10.20 6.27 -23.66
C THR A 331 9.31 7.42 -24.13
N GLU A 332 8.81 8.17 -23.16
CA GLU A 332 8.16 9.45 -23.39
C GLU A 332 9.10 10.57 -23.89
N TYR A 333 10.34 10.26 -24.26
CA TYR A 333 11.22 11.20 -24.94
C TYR A 333 11.67 10.68 -26.31
N GLY A 334 11.18 9.50 -26.73
CA GLY A 334 11.69 8.76 -27.88
C GLY A 334 12.65 7.64 -27.47
N TRP A 335 13.49 7.18 -28.39
CA TRP A 335 14.50 6.15 -28.14
C TRP A 335 15.73 6.74 -27.44
N CYS A 336 15.83 6.49 -26.14
CA CYS A 336 16.88 7.02 -25.29
C CYS A 336 17.87 5.93 -24.89
N ASP A 337 19.12 6.31 -24.69
CA ASP A 337 20.06 5.46 -23.96
C ASP A 337 19.54 5.30 -22.53
N PHE A 338 19.63 4.09 -21.99
CA PHE A 338 19.07 3.84 -20.67
C PHE A 338 19.99 2.97 -19.82
N THR A 339 19.77 3.10 -18.52
CA THR A 339 20.16 2.12 -17.52
C THR A 339 18.90 1.67 -16.81
N TYR A 340 18.79 0.37 -16.52
CA TYR A 340 17.81 -0.06 -15.54
C TYR A 340 18.07 0.70 -14.23
N GLU A 341 17.03 0.98 -13.47
CA GLU A 341 17.22 1.35 -12.08
C GLU A 341 17.90 0.13 -11.40
N GLU A 342 19.23 0.16 -11.34
CA GLU A 342 20.13 -0.95 -10.97
C GLU A 342 19.90 -1.49 -9.54
N ASN A 343 18.89 -1.02 -8.83
CA ASN A 343 18.54 -1.49 -7.51
C ASN A 343 17.37 -2.47 -7.48
N ASP A 344 16.51 -2.52 -8.52
CA ASP A 344 15.27 -3.30 -8.41
C ASP A 344 15.30 -4.59 -9.26
N ALA A 345 15.90 -4.56 -10.45
CA ALA A 345 15.83 -5.70 -11.39
C ALA A 345 16.95 -6.74 -11.22
N ASN A 346 18.06 -6.38 -10.58
CA ASN A 346 19.26 -7.22 -10.42
C ASN A 346 19.80 -7.17 -8.99
N TRP A 347 18.93 -6.96 -7.99
CA TRP A 347 19.34 -6.74 -6.61
C TRP A 347 19.99 -7.97 -5.98
N MET A 348 19.59 -9.19 -6.37
CA MET A 348 20.23 -10.42 -5.87
C MET A 348 21.66 -10.58 -6.38
N SER A 349 22.01 -9.95 -7.51
CA SER A 349 23.40 -9.94 -8.01
C SER A 349 24.40 -9.42 -6.99
N LYS A 350 23.97 -8.48 -6.13
CA LYS A 350 24.78 -7.83 -5.08
C LYS A 350 24.90 -8.66 -3.79
N LEU A 351 24.12 -9.72 -3.68
CA LEU A 351 24.13 -10.62 -2.51
C LEU A 351 25.17 -11.72 -2.66
N ASN A 352 25.67 -12.20 -1.52
CA ASN A 352 26.60 -13.31 -1.48
C ASN A 352 25.89 -14.62 -1.90
N GLU A 353 26.46 -15.32 -2.87
CA GLU A 353 25.93 -16.58 -3.40
C GLU A 353 25.85 -17.71 -2.36
N THR A 354 26.58 -17.62 -1.25
CA THR A 354 26.54 -18.61 -0.17
C THR A 354 25.33 -18.46 0.76
N LEU A 355 24.60 -17.34 0.67
CA LEU A 355 23.39 -17.12 1.47
C LEU A 355 22.33 -18.15 1.11
N VAL A 356 21.67 -18.66 2.14
CA VAL A 356 20.50 -19.51 1.98
C VAL A 356 19.28 -18.62 1.74
N LEU A 357 18.34 -19.04 0.88
CA LEU A 357 17.20 -18.18 0.50
C LEU A 357 16.37 -17.68 1.68
N ASN A 358 16.23 -18.46 2.75
CA ASN A 358 15.53 -18.05 3.98
C ASN A 358 16.28 -17.00 4.82
N GLN A 359 17.53 -16.67 4.46
CA GLN A 359 18.31 -15.60 5.07
C GLN A 359 18.20 -14.29 4.27
N ILE A 360 17.47 -14.28 3.16
CA ILE A 360 17.31 -13.14 2.27
C ILE A 360 15.90 -12.60 2.44
N ASN A 361 15.78 -11.28 2.61
CA ASN A 361 14.48 -10.60 2.57
C ASN A 361 14.07 -10.47 1.10
N ILE A 362 13.19 -11.37 0.65
CA ILE A 362 12.74 -11.42 -0.74
C ILE A 362 11.36 -10.74 -0.84
N PRO A 363 11.22 -9.62 -1.56
CA PRO A 363 9.91 -9.01 -1.76
C PRO A 363 9.06 -9.94 -2.63
N GLY A 364 7.78 -10.09 -2.28
CA GLY A 364 6.85 -10.95 -2.98
C GLY A 364 5.50 -10.32 -3.25
N THR A 365 4.77 -10.89 -4.21
CA THR A 365 3.42 -10.48 -4.58
C THR A 365 2.40 -11.57 -4.27
N HIS A 366 1.41 -11.22 -3.47
CA HIS A 366 0.24 -12.06 -3.23
C HIS A 366 -0.68 -12.04 -4.46
N ASP A 367 -1.18 -13.22 -4.86
CA ASP A 367 -2.06 -13.41 -6.01
C ASP A 367 -1.57 -12.73 -7.28
N SER A 368 -0.33 -13.02 -7.66
CA SER A 368 0.42 -12.29 -8.69
C SER A 368 -0.23 -12.29 -10.07
N GLY A 369 -1.17 -13.20 -10.33
CA GLY A 369 -1.95 -13.25 -11.57
C GLY A 369 -3.19 -12.36 -11.60
N THR A 370 -3.58 -11.72 -10.49
CA THR A 370 -4.86 -10.99 -10.38
C THR A 370 -4.92 -9.65 -11.11
N TYR A 371 -3.80 -9.14 -11.61
CA TYR A 371 -3.78 -7.96 -12.49
C TYR A 371 -4.65 -8.16 -13.75
N ALA A 372 -4.93 -9.42 -14.07
CA ALA A 372 -5.63 -9.92 -15.23
C ALA A 372 -7.16 -10.02 -15.04
N ILE A 373 -7.72 -9.57 -13.91
CA ILE A 373 -9.16 -9.65 -13.60
C ILE A 373 -9.85 -8.34 -14.00
N HIS A 374 -10.80 -8.43 -14.93
CA HIS A 374 -11.38 -7.32 -15.69
C HIS A 374 -12.32 -6.36 -14.90
N HIS A 375 -12.25 -6.30 -13.57
CA HIS A 375 -13.02 -5.36 -12.76
C HIS A 375 -12.12 -4.63 -11.76
N ASN A 376 -11.80 -3.36 -12.06
CA ASN A 376 -11.27 -2.34 -11.15
C ASN A 376 -10.05 -2.72 -10.29
N SER A 377 -9.16 -3.58 -10.80
CA SER A 377 -7.98 -4.03 -10.06
C SER A 377 -6.73 -3.26 -10.48
N ILE A 378 -5.99 -2.80 -9.48
CA ILE A 378 -4.81 -1.93 -9.57
C ILE A 378 -3.70 -2.60 -10.42
N PRO A 379 -3.08 -1.89 -11.38
CA PRO A 379 -2.02 -2.44 -12.21
C PRO A 379 -0.71 -2.38 -11.46
N LEU A 380 -0.13 -3.49 -10.99
CA LEU A 380 1.24 -3.42 -10.47
C LEU A 380 1.98 -4.77 -10.40
N ILE A 381 2.63 -5.14 -11.50
CA ILE A 381 3.98 -5.69 -11.43
C ILE A 381 4.91 -4.46 -11.55
N HIS A 382 5.03 -3.64 -10.49
CA HIS A 382 6.15 -2.69 -10.42
C HIS A 382 7.30 -3.35 -9.67
N GLY A 383 8.43 -3.47 -10.37
CA GLY A 383 9.59 -4.23 -9.95
C GLY A 383 9.31 -5.73 -10.04
N PHE A 384 10.06 -6.43 -10.88
CA PHE A 384 10.04 -7.90 -10.88
C PHE A 384 10.28 -8.38 -9.45
N ARG A 385 9.26 -8.96 -8.81
CA ARG A 385 9.39 -9.48 -7.45
C ARG A 385 9.79 -10.92 -7.56
N SER A 386 10.92 -11.26 -6.94
CA SER A 386 11.50 -12.60 -7.00
C SER A 386 10.68 -13.65 -6.24
N ASN A 387 9.53 -13.31 -5.66
CA ASN A 387 8.62 -14.25 -5.01
C ASN A 387 7.15 -14.00 -5.46
N MET A 388 6.49 -15.02 -6.03
CA MET A 388 5.17 -14.88 -6.66
C MET A 388 4.19 -15.96 -6.19
N ASP A 389 3.01 -15.57 -5.72
CA ASP A 389 1.90 -16.49 -5.45
C ASP A 389 1.00 -16.65 -6.70
N ILE A 390 0.99 -17.86 -7.28
CA ILE A 390 0.24 -18.19 -8.49
C ILE A 390 -0.79 -19.28 -8.18
N ARG A 391 -2.04 -18.92 -8.41
CA ARG A 391 -3.21 -19.76 -8.15
C ARG A 391 -3.75 -20.31 -9.47
N LEU A 392 -3.98 -21.61 -9.52
CA LEU A 392 -4.22 -22.33 -10.75
C LEU A 392 -5.58 -23.03 -10.77
N GLU A 393 -6.16 -23.02 -11.97
CA GLU A 393 -7.32 -23.81 -12.36
C GLU A 393 -7.07 -24.47 -13.72
N THR A 394 -8.01 -25.34 -14.11
CA THR A 394 -7.95 -26.11 -15.35
C THR A 394 -9.31 -26.12 -16.05
N ASN A 395 -9.32 -26.48 -17.32
CA ASN A 395 -10.54 -26.58 -18.13
C ASN A 395 -10.67 -27.96 -18.77
N LYS A 396 -11.79 -28.18 -19.46
CA LYS A 396 -12.09 -29.42 -20.19
C LYS A 396 -11.07 -29.78 -21.29
N TYR A 397 -10.22 -28.83 -21.68
CA TYR A 397 -9.15 -29.01 -22.67
C TYR A 397 -7.79 -29.30 -22.03
N LYS A 398 -7.73 -29.55 -20.71
CA LYS A 398 -6.50 -29.83 -19.96
C LYS A 398 -5.50 -28.67 -19.96
N GLN A 399 -5.96 -27.45 -20.21
CA GLN A 399 -5.12 -26.26 -20.19
C GLN A 399 -5.08 -25.68 -18.78
N VAL A 400 -3.88 -25.35 -18.31
CA VAL A 400 -3.64 -24.76 -16.99
C VAL A 400 -3.59 -23.25 -17.11
N TYR A 401 -4.48 -22.57 -16.38
CA TYR A 401 -4.59 -21.11 -16.38
C TYR A 401 -4.66 -20.55 -14.97
N VAL A 402 -4.40 -19.25 -14.87
CA VAL A 402 -4.34 -18.53 -13.60
C VAL A 402 -5.75 -18.07 -13.19
N THR A 403 -6.05 -18.15 -11.90
CA THR A 403 -7.35 -17.83 -11.30
C THR A 403 -7.17 -17.10 -9.98
N HIS A 404 -8.22 -16.47 -9.49
CA HIS A 404 -8.31 -16.03 -8.10
C HIS A 404 -9.71 -16.26 -7.55
N ASN A 405 -9.83 -17.11 -6.53
CA ASN A 405 -11.09 -17.48 -5.88
C ASN A 405 -12.20 -17.98 -6.85
N GLY A 406 -11.84 -18.49 -8.04
CA GLY A 406 -12.76 -18.92 -9.09
C GLY A 406 -13.03 -17.88 -10.19
N TYR A 407 -12.29 -16.77 -10.20
CA TYR A 407 -12.31 -15.79 -11.29
C TYR A 407 -11.13 -15.99 -12.22
N ASP A 408 -11.42 -16.28 -13.49
CA ASP A 408 -10.43 -16.47 -14.54
C ASP A 408 -9.63 -15.19 -14.79
N CYS A 409 -8.31 -15.33 -14.84
CA CYS A 409 -7.40 -14.26 -15.19
C CYS A 409 -7.27 -14.16 -16.73
N THR A 410 -7.27 -12.94 -17.27
CA THR A 410 -7.12 -12.63 -18.70
C THR A 410 -5.76 -11.99 -19.01
N ASN A 411 -5.01 -12.57 -19.95
CA ASN A 411 -3.78 -11.98 -20.47
C ASN A 411 -4.12 -10.72 -21.29
N LEU A 412 -3.72 -9.56 -20.79
CA LEU A 412 -4.02 -8.26 -21.40
C LEU A 412 -3.38 -8.09 -22.80
N LYS A 413 -2.28 -8.78 -23.10
CA LYS A 413 -1.61 -8.72 -24.43
C LYS A 413 -2.44 -9.42 -25.50
N THR A 414 -3.11 -10.51 -25.13
CA THR A 414 -3.84 -11.35 -26.10
C THR A 414 -5.35 -11.23 -25.99
N GLY A 415 -5.87 -10.67 -24.89
CA GLY A 415 -7.29 -10.65 -24.56
C GLY A 415 -7.87 -12.03 -24.23
N ASN A 416 -7.04 -13.07 -24.13
CA ASN A 416 -7.44 -14.45 -23.83
C ASN A 416 -7.15 -14.81 -22.37
N LEU A 417 -7.55 -16.01 -21.95
CA LEU A 417 -7.16 -16.56 -20.64
C LEU A 417 -5.64 -16.48 -20.43
N CYS A 418 -5.23 -16.10 -19.22
CA CYS A 418 -3.83 -16.08 -18.81
C CYS A 418 -3.37 -17.51 -18.52
N PHE A 419 -2.62 -18.10 -19.45
CA PHE A 419 -2.09 -19.44 -19.27
C PHE A 419 -0.85 -19.42 -18.38
N LEU A 420 -0.61 -20.52 -17.68
CA LEU A 420 0.58 -20.65 -16.84
C LEU A 420 1.88 -20.59 -17.67
N THR A 421 1.84 -21.00 -18.94
CA THR A 421 2.96 -20.84 -19.88
C THR A 421 3.34 -19.38 -20.09
N ASP A 422 2.36 -18.48 -20.18
CA ASP A 422 2.61 -17.05 -20.40
C ASP A 422 3.40 -16.44 -19.23
N VAL A 423 3.07 -16.85 -18.00
CA VAL A 423 3.76 -16.42 -16.77
C VAL A 423 5.21 -16.89 -16.78
N PHE A 424 5.45 -18.18 -17.07
CA PHE A 424 6.82 -18.70 -17.13
C PHE A 424 7.62 -18.10 -18.27
N ASP A 425 7.00 -17.83 -19.41
CA ASP A 425 7.68 -17.20 -20.53
C ASP A 425 8.24 -15.83 -20.16
N GLU A 426 7.43 -15.00 -19.48
CA GLU A 426 7.84 -13.68 -19.01
C GLU A 426 8.97 -13.75 -17.97
N ILE A 427 8.90 -14.72 -17.05
CA ILE A 427 9.95 -14.95 -16.05
C ILE A 427 11.25 -15.43 -16.71
N ILE A 428 11.17 -16.31 -17.71
CA ILE A 428 12.34 -16.78 -18.45
C ILE A 428 13.00 -15.62 -19.21
N ASP A 429 12.20 -14.73 -19.80
CA ASP A 429 12.72 -13.53 -20.47
C ASP A 429 13.46 -12.63 -19.48
N PHE A 430 12.90 -12.44 -18.28
CA PHE A 430 13.55 -11.71 -17.19
C PHE A 430 14.86 -12.36 -16.72
N LEU A 431 14.87 -13.67 -16.47
CA LEU A 431 16.06 -14.40 -16.02
C LEU A 431 17.14 -14.51 -17.10
N HIS A 432 16.75 -14.48 -18.37
CA HIS A 432 17.69 -14.41 -19.49
C HIS A 432 18.48 -13.09 -19.46
N LEU A 433 17.79 -11.98 -19.17
CA LEU A 433 18.38 -10.65 -19.03
C LEU A 433 19.13 -10.48 -17.71
N ASN A 434 18.67 -11.12 -16.63
CA ASN A 434 19.21 -11.01 -15.27
C ASN A 434 19.62 -12.40 -14.73
N PRO A 435 20.69 -13.02 -15.26
CA PRO A 435 21.05 -14.41 -14.96
C PRO A 435 21.53 -14.63 -13.51
N THR A 436 21.75 -13.55 -12.75
CA THR A 436 22.12 -13.60 -11.34
C THR A 436 20.94 -13.64 -10.38
N GLU A 437 19.74 -13.34 -10.87
CA GLU A 437 18.52 -13.38 -10.07
C GLU A 437 17.95 -14.80 -10.01
N THR A 438 17.04 -15.04 -9.09
CA THR A 438 16.19 -16.24 -9.07
C THR A 438 14.75 -15.81 -8.82
N VAL A 439 13.79 -16.61 -9.29
CA VAL A 439 12.36 -16.37 -9.05
C VAL A 439 11.75 -17.57 -8.35
N ILE A 440 11.11 -17.31 -7.22
CA ILE A 440 10.36 -18.26 -6.40
C ILE A 440 8.90 -18.14 -6.79
N ILE A 441 8.28 -19.26 -7.11
CA ILE A 441 6.85 -19.31 -7.45
C ILE A 441 6.18 -20.29 -6.49
N HIS A 442 5.22 -19.78 -5.73
CA HIS A 442 4.30 -20.58 -4.96
C HIS A 442 3.13 -20.99 -5.85
N LEU A 443 3.02 -22.28 -6.14
CA LEU A 443 1.87 -22.83 -6.85
C LEU A 443 0.81 -23.31 -5.86
N LYS A 444 -0.41 -22.83 -6.07
CA LYS A 444 -1.59 -23.23 -5.30
C LYS A 444 -2.70 -23.68 -6.25
N GLU A 445 -3.29 -24.83 -5.95
CA GLU A 445 -4.54 -25.28 -6.55
C GLU A 445 -5.71 -24.60 -5.83
N GLU A 446 -6.56 -23.84 -6.54
CA GLU A 446 -7.72 -23.14 -5.95
C GLU A 446 -8.97 -24.02 -5.93
N LYS A 447 -9.64 -24.17 -7.08
CA LYS A 447 -10.86 -24.96 -7.24
C LYS A 447 -10.75 -25.84 -8.47
N VAL A 448 -10.17 -27.03 -8.30
CA VAL A 448 -10.42 -28.13 -9.24
C VAL A 448 -11.80 -28.72 -8.91
N SER A 449 -12.86 -27.92 -9.03
CA SER A 449 -14.23 -28.42 -8.88
C SER A 449 -14.66 -29.03 -10.21
N LEU A 450 -14.67 -30.35 -10.24
CA LEU A 450 -15.08 -31.21 -11.36
C LEU A 450 -16.60 -31.23 -11.60
N THR A 451 -17.36 -30.35 -10.96
CA THR A 451 -18.83 -30.36 -11.02
C THR A 451 -19.39 -28.93 -10.96
N GLU A 452 -20.07 -28.51 -12.04
CA GLU A 452 -21.05 -27.42 -12.00
C GLU A 452 -22.40 -28.00 -11.54
N TYR A 453 -23.22 -27.22 -10.83
CA TYR A 453 -24.62 -27.56 -10.58
C TYR A 453 -25.49 -26.63 -11.42
N ASN A 454 -26.41 -27.19 -12.18
CA ASN A 454 -27.48 -26.49 -12.88
C ASN A 454 -28.39 -25.79 -11.85
N ASN A 455 -29.14 -24.79 -12.31
CA ASN A 455 -30.11 -24.04 -11.49
C ASN A 455 -31.23 -24.93 -10.90
N ASP A 456 -31.40 -26.16 -11.39
CA ASP A 456 -32.31 -27.19 -10.90
C ASP A 456 -31.65 -28.19 -9.92
N GLY A 457 -30.36 -28.00 -9.59
CA GLY A 457 -29.58 -28.87 -8.72
C GLY A 457 -28.92 -30.07 -9.42
N THR A 458 -29.05 -30.25 -10.73
CA THR A 458 -28.42 -31.35 -11.47
C THR A 458 -26.96 -31.04 -11.85
N VAL A 459 -26.07 -32.04 -11.86
CA VAL A 459 -24.64 -31.81 -12.13
C VAL A 459 -24.39 -31.61 -13.63
N LYS A 460 -23.72 -30.51 -13.99
CA LYS A 460 -23.10 -30.30 -15.31
C LYS A 460 -21.62 -30.63 -15.17
N GLU A 461 -21.18 -31.72 -15.78
CA GLU A 461 -19.77 -32.11 -15.78
C GLU A 461 -18.96 -31.08 -16.58
N LYS A 462 -18.16 -30.24 -15.90
CA LYS A 462 -16.92 -29.75 -16.51
C LYS A 462 -16.04 -31.00 -16.62
N GLY A 463 -15.78 -31.45 -17.85
CA GLY A 463 -15.19 -32.76 -18.15
C GLY A 463 -14.09 -33.22 -17.18
N HIS A 464 -14.15 -34.50 -16.79
CA HIS A 464 -13.25 -35.17 -15.85
C HIS A 464 -11.79 -34.89 -16.15
N PHE A 465 -11.17 -34.05 -15.34
CA PHE A 465 -9.73 -33.84 -15.33
C PHE A 465 -9.19 -34.32 -13.98
N GLU A 466 -8.64 -35.54 -13.97
CA GLU A 466 -8.09 -36.10 -12.74
C GLU A 466 -6.94 -35.22 -12.23
N ARG A 467 -6.79 -35.12 -10.91
CA ARG A 467 -5.73 -34.31 -10.28
C ARG A 467 -4.32 -34.77 -10.71
N SER A 468 -4.15 -36.05 -11.03
CA SER A 468 -2.93 -36.61 -11.63
C SER A 468 -2.62 -36.01 -13.01
N ASP A 469 -3.63 -35.86 -13.87
CA ASP A 469 -3.50 -35.25 -15.19
C ASP A 469 -3.18 -33.75 -15.10
N PHE A 470 -3.72 -33.06 -14.08
CA PHE A 470 -3.38 -31.67 -13.80
C PHE A 470 -1.90 -31.48 -13.50
N TYR A 471 -1.39 -32.29 -12.58
CA TYR A 471 0.02 -32.26 -12.22
C TYR A 471 0.90 -32.64 -13.41
N LYS A 472 0.50 -33.64 -14.20
CA LYS A 472 1.21 -33.98 -15.43
C LYS A 472 1.24 -32.81 -16.41
N ALA A 473 0.13 -32.10 -16.61
CA ALA A 473 0.08 -30.94 -17.50
C ALA A 473 1.03 -29.82 -17.05
N ILE A 474 1.13 -29.55 -15.74
CA ILE A 474 2.09 -28.59 -15.18
C ILE A 474 3.53 -29.08 -15.42
N ALA A 475 3.81 -30.37 -15.20
CA ALA A 475 5.14 -30.94 -15.42
C ALA A 475 5.57 -30.84 -16.90
N ASP A 476 4.65 -31.12 -17.81
CA ASP A 476 4.87 -31.11 -19.27
C ASP A 476 5.21 -29.71 -19.80
N ILE A 477 4.67 -28.64 -19.20
CA ILE A 477 5.03 -27.26 -19.54
C ILE A 477 6.24 -26.72 -18.75
N THR A 478 6.74 -27.44 -17.75
CA THR A 478 7.88 -27.05 -16.89
C THR A 478 9.06 -28.01 -17.01
N VAL A 479 9.24 -28.92 -16.05
CA VAL A 479 10.42 -29.78 -15.86
C VAL A 479 10.58 -30.86 -16.94
N ASN A 480 9.50 -31.22 -17.63
CA ASN A 480 9.53 -32.15 -18.77
C ASN A 480 9.62 -31.43 -20.12
N ASN A 481 9.59 -30.10 -20.15
CA ASN A 481 9.53 -29.34 -21.38
C ASN A 481 10.91 -29.30 -22.08
N ASN A 482 11.03 -30.04 -23.19
CA ASN A 482 12.25 -30.13 -23.99
C ASN A 482 12.29 -29.10 -25.14
N SER A 483 11.36 -28.15 -25.20
CA SER A 483 11.46 -27.04 -26.15
C SER A 483 12.68 -26.18 -25.84
N LYS A 484 13.17 -25.44 -26.83
CA LYS A 484 14.27 -24.48 -26.65
C LYS A 484 13.71 -23.07 -26.55
N LYS A 485 14.17 -22.33 -25.53
CA LYS A 485 13.96 -20.89 -25.42
C LYS A 485 15.31 -20.23 -25.22
N TYR A 486 15.65 -19.31 -26.12
CA TYR A 486 17.01 -18.80 -26.29
C TYR A 486 18.01 -19.94 -26.59
N ASN A 487 19.08 -20.04 -25.81
CA ASN A 487 20.16 -21.02 -25.95
C ASN A 487 20.07 -22.20 -24.97
N LYS A 488 18.96 -22.35 -24.21
CA LYS A 488 18.76 -23.40 -23.20
C LYS A 488 17.47 -24.19 -23.46
N LEU A 489 17.37 -25.40 -22.91
CA LEU A 489 16.08 -26.10 -22.88
C LEU A 489 15.18 -25.43 -21.85
N TYR A 490 13.88 -25.44 -22.10
CA TYR A 490 12.89 -24.80 -21.23
C TYR A 490 12.96 -25.33 -19.79
N LYS A 491 13.07 -26.64 -19.63
CA LYS A 491 13.29 -27.30 -18.33
C LYS A 491 14.55 -26.85 -17.59
N ASP A 492 15.58 -26.36 -18.28
CA ASP A 492 16.85 -25.95 -17.65
C ASP A 492 16.71 -24.62 -16.89
N TYR A 493 15.62 -23.88 -17.12
CA TYR A 493 15.25 -22.70 -16.33
C TYR A 493 14.60 -23.08 -14.99
N PHE A 494 14.23 -24.34 -14.76
CA PHE A 494 13.60 -24.77 -13.51
C PHE A 494 14.62 -25.46 -12.60
N PHE A 495 14.59 -25.13 -11.32
CA PHE A 495 15.38 -25.85 -10.33
C PHE A 495 14.69 -27.18 -10.01
N VAL A 496 15.39 -28.28 -10.24
CA VAL A 496 14.96 -29.63 -9.88
C VAL A 496 15.88 -30.14 -8.76
N ASP A 497 15.29 -30.43 -7.60
CA ASP A 497 16.02 -31.00 -6.47
C ASP A 497 16.33 -32.47 -6.74
N ASN A 498 17.58 -32.75 -7.13
CA ASN A 498 18.07 -34.12 -7.35
C ASN A 498 18.63 -34.75 -6.06
N SER A 499 18.58 -34.06 -4.92
CA SER A 499 19.12 -34.59 -3.67
C SER A 499 18.21 -35.66 -3.09
N LYS A 500 18.80 -36.80 -2.68
CA LYS A 500 18.10 -37.84 -1.91
C LYS A 500 17.90 -37.43 -0.44
N ASP A 501 18.37 -36.25 -0.06
CA ASP A 501 18.45 -35.79 1.31
C ASP A 501 17.33 -34.77 1.56
N SER A 502 16.15 -35.29 1.91
CA SER A 502 14.92 -34.52 2.11
C SER A 502 14.99 -33.46 3.22
N ASN A 503 16.12 -33.36 3.92
CA ASN A 503 16.28 -32.52 5.11
C ASN A 503 16.79 -31.10 4.80
N ASN A 504 17.42 -30.86 3.64
CA ASN A 504 17.85 -29.51 3.30
C ASN A 504 16.73 -28.73 2.59
N VAL A 505 15.82 -28.15 3.37
CA VAL A 505 14.61 -27.47 2.85
C VAL A 505 14.97 -26.22 2.03
N PHE A 506 16.07 -25.55 2.36
CA PHE A 506 16.41 -24.24 1.80
C PHE A 506 17.68 -24.27 0.94
N LEU A 507 17.58 -23.68 -0.25
CA LEU A 507 18.62 -23.66 -1.27
C LEU A 507 19.57 -22.48 -1.05
N LYS A 508 20.83 -22.60 -1.48
CA LYS A 508 21.74 -21.45 -1.53
C LYS A 508 21.47 -20.63 -2.78
N LEU A 509 21.61 -19.31 -2.69
CA LEU A 509 21.39 -18.38 -3.79
C LEU A 509 22.20 -18.77 -5.04
N GLY A 510 23.47 -19.13 -4.86
CA GLY A 510 24.36 -19.56 -5.96
C GLY A 510 23.88 -20.77 -6.74
N GLU A 511 23.10 -21.68 -6.13
CA GLU A 511 22.61 -22.91 -6.76
C GLU A 511 21.41 -22.66 -7.69
N VAL A 512 20.72 -21.54 -7.46
CA VAL A 512 19.42 -21.20 -8.07
C VAL A 512 19.46 -19.95 -8.95
N ARG A 513 20.60 -19.28 -9.09
CA ARG A 513 20.76 -18.15 -10.01
C ARG A 513 20.39 -18.55 -11.45
N GLY A 514 19.60 -17.70 -12.10
CA GLY A 514 19.08 -17.91 -13.45
C GLY A 514 18.01 -19.01 -13.53
N LYS A 515 17.44 -19.43 -12.40
CA LYS A 515 16.42 -20.49 -12.34
C LYS A 515 15.17 -20.05 -11.58
N ILE A 516 14.09 -20.73 -11.89
CA ILE A 516 12.77 -20.68 -11.28
C ILE A 516 12.69 -21.81 -10.25
N ILE A 517 12.31 -21.48 -9.03
CA ILE A 517 12.05 -22.43 -7.96
C ILE A 517 10.54 -22.58 -7.82
N LEU A 518 10.04 -23.80 -7.95
CA LEU A 518 8.63 -24.11 -7.72
C LEU A 518 8.46 -24.60 -6.29
N TYR A 519 7.77 -23.82 -5.47
CA TYR A 519 7.26 -24.25 -4.18
C TYR A 519 5.79 -24.59 -4.28
N GLU A 520 5.42 -25.75 -3.77
CA GLU A 520 4.05 -26.25 -3.89
C GLU A 520 3.37 -26.20 -2.52
N ARG A 521 2.16 -25.61 -2.46
CA ARG A 521 1.34 -25.60 -1.24
C ARG A 521 0.60 -26.93 -1.03
N ASN A 522 0.34 -27.66 -2.11
CA ASN A 522 -0.11 -29.05 -2.05
C ASN A 522 0.93 -29.90 -2.77
N LYS A 523 1.19 -31.13 -2.33
CA LYS A 523 2.11 -32.03 -3.02
C LYS A 523 1.63 -32.33 -4.44
N PHE A 524 2.23 -31.71 -5.46
CA PHE A 524 1.94 -31.97 -6.86
C PHE A 524 2.83 -33.11 -7.33
N SER A 525 2.30 -34.33 -7.25
CA SER A 525 2.99 -35.52 -7.70
C SER A 525 2.08 -36.43 -8.50
N TYR A 526 2.59 -37.04 -9.57
CA TYR A 526 1.87 -38.03 -10.37
C TYR A 526 2.73 -39.28 -10.59
N THR A 527 2.07 -40.41 -10.84
CA THR A 527 2.73 -41.71 -11.04
C THR A 527 2.74 -42.07 -12.52
N ILE A 528 3.92 -42.38 -13.05
CA ILE A 528 4.11 -42.97 -14.37
C ILE A 528 4.13 -44.49 -14.20
N TYR A 529 3.25 -45.18 -14.93
CA TYR A 529 3.19 -46.63 -14.99
C TYR A 529 3.96 -47.12 -16.22
N TYR A 530 4.95 -47.98 -15.99
CA TYR A 530 5.71 -48.61 -17.07
C TYR A 530 5.15 -50.01 -17.38
N ASN A 531 5.37 -50.47 -18.61
CA ASN A 531 4.87 -51.78 -19.09
C ASN A 531 5.49 -52.99 -18.37
N ASP A 532 6.52 -52.76 -17.54
CA ASP A 532 7.23 -53.78 -16.76
C ASP A 532 6.76 -53.87 -15.29
N ASN A 533 5.57 -53.31 -14.98
CA ASN A 533 5.01 -53.19 -13.63
C ASN A 533 5.86 -52.35 -12.66
N THR A 534 6.78 -51.53 -13.17
CA THR A 534 7.46 -50.52 -12.35
C THR A 534 6.68 -49.20 -12.38
N ASN A 535 6.67 -48.50 -11.25
CA ASN A 535 6.01 -47.21 -11.11
C ASN A 535 7.04 -46.17 -10.67
N SER A 536 7.03 -44.99 -11.28
CA SER A 536 7.85 -43.86 -10.86
C SER A 536 6.97 -42.68 -10.50
N THR A 537 7.15 -42.13 -9.31
CA THR A 537 6.47 -40.90 -8.88
C THR A 537 7.32 -39.70 -9.25
N VAL A 538 6.75 -38.77 -10.02
CA VAL A 538 7.37 -37.50 -10.38
C VAL A 538 6.76 -36.41 -9.50
N THR A 539 7.62 -35.63 -8.86
CA THR A 539 7.25 -34.41 -8.12
C THR A 539 7.72 -33.20 -8.93
N ILE A 540 6.88 -32.16 -9.05
CA ILE A 540 7.15 -31.02 -9.95
C ILE A 540 8.04 -29.97 -9.29
N GLY A 541 7.84 -29.75 -7.99
CA GLY A 541 8.54 -28.79 -7.17
C GLY A 541 8.75 -29.30 -5.75
N LYS A 542 9.10 -28.39 -4.85
CA LYS A 542 9.38 -28.70 -3.46
C LYS A 542 8.17 -28.37 -2.61
N GLU A 543 7.64 -29.38 -1.90
CA GLU A 543 6.56 -29.18 -0.95
C GLU A 543 7.10 -28.34 0.23
N VAL A 544 6.49 -27.18 0.47
CA VAL A 544 6.77 -26.37 1.65
C VAL A 544 5.54 -26.40 2.54
N LYS A 545 5.63 -27.15 3.63
CA LYS A 545 4.63 -27.12 4.68
C LYS A 545 4.88 -25.90 5.54
N ILE A 546 4.22 -24.79 5.21
CA ILE A 546 4.21 -23.60 6.07
C ILE A 546 3.03 -23.78 7.04
N PRO A 547 3.27 -24.03 8.34
CA PRO A 547 2.20 -24.28 9.30
C PRO A 547 1.19 -23.11 9.42
N ALA A 548 1.64 -21.89 9.11
CA ALA A 548 0.89 -20.65 9.31
C ALA A 548 0.07 -20.15 8.09
N MET A 549 0.15 -20.80 6.92
CA MET A 549 -0.65 -20.41 5.74
C MET A 549 -1.89 -21.31 5.50
N GLY A 550 -2.26 -22.11 6.50
CA GLY A 550 -3.51 -22.85 6.48
C GLY A 550 -4.69 -21.89 6.31
N VAL A 551 -5.61 -22.19 5.39
CA VAL A 551 -6.89 -21.48 5.31
C VAL A 551 -7.55 -21.64 6.68
N CYS A 552 -7.72 -20.55 7.43
CA CYS A 552 -8.44 -20.50 8.70
C CYS A 552 -9.92 -20.83 8.42
N THR A 553 -10.20 -22.10 8.11
CA THR A 553 -11.47 -22.63 7.60
C THR A 553 -12.46 -22.93 8.70
N ASP A 554 -12.08 -22.75 9.96
CA ASP A 554 -12.93 -23.20 11.02
C ASP A 554 -14.15 -22.28 11.17
N LYS A 555 -15.34 -22.91 11.21
CA LYS A 555 -16.68 -22.29 11.26
C LYS A 555 -16.94 -21.45 12.52
N ARG A 556 -15.89 -21.07 13.24
CA ARG A 556 -15.86 -20.32 14.50
C ARG A 556 -15.70 -18.80 14.30
N TRP A 557 -15.54 -18.33 13.06
CA TRP A 557 -15.52 -16.90 12.70
C TRP A 557 -16.86 -16.15 12.86
N LYS A 558 -17.90 -16.76 13.44
CA LYS A 558 -19.23 -16.12 13.58
C LYS A 558 -19.30 -14.98 14.60
N GLN A 559 -18.19 -14.62 15.26
CA GLN A 559 -18.12 -13.44 16.10
C GLN A 559 -16.96 -12.58 15.63
N SER A 560 -17.28 -11.40 15.11
CA SER A 560 -16.31 -10.34 14.79
C SER A 560 -15.34 -10.20 15.96
N PRO A 561 -14.01 -10.28 15.77
CA PRO A 561 -13.09 -10.11 16.88
C PRO A 561 -13.10 -8.62 17.27
N THR A 562 -13.84 -8.27 18.31
CA THR A 562 -13.57 -7.04 19.07
C THR A 562 -12.26 -7.25 19.81
N VAL A 563 -11.17 -6.78 19.21
CA VAL A 563 -9.89 -6.64 19.91
C VAL A 563 -10.05 -5.51 20.92
N TYR A 564 -10.12 -5.85 22.20
CA TYR A 564 -9.95 -4.86 23.26
C TYR A 564 -8.44 -4.65 23.44
N VAL A 565 -7.96 -3.50 22.96
CA VAL A 565 -6.64 -3.01 23.31
C VAL A 565 -6.76 -2.47 24.73
N SER A 566 -6.15 -3.13 25.71
CA SER A 566 -6.02 -2.56 27.05
C SER A 566 -4.88 -1.55 27.08
N ASP A 567 -4.99 -0.53 27.92
CA ASP A 567 -4.14 0.67 27.95
C ASP A 567 -2.66 0.43 28.27
N ASN A 568 -2.25 -0.83 28.51
CA ASN A 568 -0.86 -1.21 28.72
C ASN A 568 -0.12 -1.66 27.45
N LYS A 569 -0.56 -1.25 26.25
CA LYS A 569 0.06 -1.58 24.94
C LYS A 569 0.20 -3.07 24.62
N TYR A 570 -0.39 -3.96 25.41
CA TYR A 570 -0.49 -5.38 25.11
C TYR A 570 -1.96 -5.77 24.92
N ALA A 571 -2.25 -6.44 23.81
CA ALA A 571 -3.56 -7.04 23.57
C ALA A 571 -3.70 -8.24 24.53
N ILE A 572 -4.64 -8.16 25.47
CA ILE A 572 -4.98 -9.30 26.33
C ILE A 572 -5.98 -10.15 25.54
N ILE A 573 -5.50 -11.27 24.99
CA ILE A 573 -6.37 -12.31 24.45
C ILE A 573 -6.93 -13.08 25.65
N PRO A 574 -8.26 -13.16 25.84
CA PRO A 574 -8.84 -13.92 26.95
C PRO A 574 -8.39 -15.37 26.88
N ASP A 575 -7.91 -15.89 28.01
CA ASP A 575 -7.30 -17.20 28.20
C ASP A 575 -8.31 -18.37 28.16
N LYS A 576 -9.27 -18.30 27.23
CA LYS A 576 -10.27 -19.35 26.99
C LYS A 576 -10.09 -19.94 25.59
N GLU A 577 -9.41 -21.09 25.61
CA GLU A 577 -9.19 -22.05 24.52
C GLU A 577 -8.24 -21.60 23.40
N ASP A 578 -6.98 -22.04 23.54
CA ASP A 578 -5.89 -22.11 22.56
C ASP A 578 -6.31 -22.76 21.22
N LYS A 579 -7.05 -22.02 20.39
CA LYS A 579 -7.34 -22.44 19.00
C LYS A 579 -7.20 -21.30 17.98
N HIS A 580 -6.69 -20.14 18.41
CA HIS A 580 -6.57 -18.93 17.58
C HIS A 580 -5.12 -18.45 17.38
N LYS A 581 -4.13 -19.01 18.09
CA LYS A 581 -2.71 -18.67 17.90
C LYS A 581 -2.12 -19.14 16.57
N GLU A 582 -2.74 -20.13 15.92
CA GLU A 582 -2.20 -20.75 14.70
C GLU A 582 -2.30 -19.87 13.43
N CYS A 583 -2.99 -18.72 13.49
CA CYS A 583 -3.36 -17.93 12.29
C CYS A 583 -2.80 -16.49 12.24
N TYR A 584 -1.93 -16.05 13.16
CA TYR A 584 -1.34 -14.70 13.10
C TYR A 584 0.19 -14.77 12.90
N PRO A 585 0.78 -13.91 12.03
CA PRO A 585 2.22 -13.71 12.02
C PRO A 585 2.65 -12.99 13.30
N GLU A 586 3.54 -13.60 14.09
CA GLU A 586 4.09 -12.97 15.29
C GLU A 586 5.07 -11.84 14.94
N ARG A 587 4.93 -10.69 15.59
CA ARG A 587 5.95 -9.62 15.54
C ARG A 587 6.98 -9.86 16.64
N TYR A 588 8.22 -10.11 16.27
CA TYR A 588 9.35 -10.13 17.22
C TYR A 588 10.05 -8.78 17.24
N THR A 589 10.28 -8.25 18.44
CA THR A 589 11.19 -7.13 18.68
C THR A 589 12.50 -7.66 19.25
N LEU A 590 13.55 -7.67 18.43
CA LEU A 590 14.93 -7.83 18.85
C LEU A 590 15.67 -6.53 18.45
N TYR A 591 16.29 -5.86 19.42
CA TYR A 591 17.18 -4.71 19.22
C TYR A 591 16.62 -3.52 18.41
N ASN A 592 15.40 -3.03 18.72
CA ASN A 592 14.84 -1.79 18.16
C ASN A 592 14.68 -1.76 16.62
N GLN A 593 14.59 -2.92 15.96
CA GLN A 593 14.20 -3.00 14.55
C GLN A 593 12.81 -3.64 14.43
N HIS A 594 11.91 -2.99 13.68
CA HIS A 594 10.60 -3.53 13.34
C HIS A 594 10.74 -4.43 12.11
N PHE A 595 10.52 -5.73 12.28
CA PHE A 595 10.43 -6.67 11.17
C PHE A 595 8.97 -6.94 10.85
N LEU A 596 8.55 -6.70 9.61
CA LEU A 596 7.34 -7.28 9.05
C LEU A 596 7.74 -8.61 8.40
N VAL A 597 7.62 -9.71 9.14
CA VAL A 597 7.94 -11.05 8.64
C VAL A 597 6.62 -11.68 8.22
N GLN A 598 6.38 -11.81 6.92
CA GLN A 598 5.12 -12.36 6.43
C GLN A 598 5.08 -13.90 6.49
N ASP A 599 6.18 -14.61 6.75
CA ASP A 599 6.18 -16.07 6.78
C ASP A 599 7.15 -16.62 7.83
N PHE A 600 6.61 -17.26 8.87
CA PHE A 600 7.39 -18.12 9.76
C PHE A 600 7.71 -19.43 9.04
N TYR A 601 8.98 -19.63 8.69
CA TYR A 601 9.52 -20.97 8.53
C TYR A 601 9.81 -21.50 9.93
N ASP A 602 8.99 -22.43 10.41
CA ASP A 602 9.22 -23.11 11.67
C ASP A 602 10.52 -23.92 11.57
N LEU A 603 11.61 -23.37 12.12
CA LEU A 603 12.87 -24.07 12.29
C LEU A 603 12.64 -25.05 13.44
N SER A 604 12.46 -26.32 13.08
CA SER A 604 12.30 -27.42 14.02
C SER A 604 13.23 -27.26 15.23
N ASP A 605 12.62 -27.23 16.41
CA ASP A 605 13.24 -27.35 17.72
C ASP A 605 14.15 -28.59 17.79
N GLU A 606 15.39 -28.48 17.33
CA GLU A 606 16.44 -29.41 17.70
C GLU A 606 17.67 -28.68 18.25
N LYS A 607 17.73 -28.77 19.58
CA LYS A 607 18.87 -28.62 20.49
C LYS A 607 19.08 -27.25 21.12
N LYS A 608 18.33 -27.08 22.21
CA LYS A 608 18.87 -26.65 23.51
C LYS A 608 20.32 -27.13 23.70
N MET A 609 21.25 -26.18 23.75
CA MET A 609 22.23 -26.03 24.85
C MET A 609 22.41 -24.55 25.13
#